data_AF-A0A9D3YZQ9-F1
#
_entry.id   AF-A0A9D3YZQ9-F1
#
_cell.length_a   1.000
_cell.length_b   1.000
_cell.length_c   1.000
_cell.angle_alpha   90.00
_cell.angle_beta   90.00
_cell.angle_gamma   90.00
#
_symmetry.space_group_name_H-M   'P 1'
#
loop_
_entity.id
_entity.type
_entity.pdbx_description
1 polymer ?
#
loop_
_entity_poly.entity_id
_entity_poly.type
_entity_poly.pdbx_seq_one_letter_code
_entity_poly.pdbx_strand_id
1 'polypeptide(L)' 'MVYRITHFLIDIQPETFFHPTTTSTRGNCTRFLLPFCRTDVYKYSFFLSAIRLWNQHPSPGTTADSVEAFKRGLSAQP' A
#
# COMPACT_ATOMS: atom_id res chain seq x y z
N MET A 1 2.57 -3.82 6.52
CA MET A 1 3.35 -4.77 5.69
C MET A 1 3.73 -4.17 4.34
N VAL A 2 2.79 -3.59 3.59
CA VAL A 2 3.09 -2.89 2.31
C VAL A 2 4.22 -1.87 2.46
N TYR A 3 4.20 -1.02 3.48
CA TYR A 3 5.31 -0.09 3.78
C TYR A 3 6.69 -0.78 3.81
N ARG A 4 6.79 -1.95 4.45
CA ARG A 4 8.05 -2.68 4.55
C ARG A 4 8.50 -3.24 3.20
N ILE A 5 7.55 -3.68 2.37
CA ILE A 5 7.82 -4.19 1.02
C ILE A 5 8.29 -3.05 0.11
N THR A 6 7.62 -1.89 0.15
CA THR A 6 7.97 -0.74 -0.71
C THR A 6 9.28 -0.06 -0.33
N HIS A 7 9.70 -0.19 0.93
CA HIS A 7 10.97 0.36 1.44
C HIS A 7 12.07 -0.71 1.54
N PHE A 8 11.91 -1.88 0.90
CA PHE A 8 12.91 -2.96 0.86
C PHE A 8 13.37 -3.45 2.25
N LEU A 9 12.50 -3.34 3.27
CA LEU A 9 12.78 -3.83 4.61
C LEU A 9 12.50 -5.33 4.75
N ILE A 10 11.99 -5.96 3.70
CA ILE A 10 11.71 -7.40 3.58
C ILE A 10 12.04 -7.80 2.15
N ASP A 11 12.57 -9.01 1.99
CA ASP A 11 12.92 -9.60 0.70
C ASP A 11 11.68 -10.10 -0.07
N ILE A 12 10.87 -9.15 -0.52
CA ILE A 12 9.76 -9.36 -1.45
C ILE A 12 9.93 -8.32 -2.55
N GLN A 13 10.05 -8.76 -3.79
CA GLN A 13 10.18 -7.85 -4.93
C GLN A 13 8.85 -7.12 -5.18
N PRO A 14 8.76 -5.79 -4.94
CA PRO A 14 7.50 -5.08 -5.06
C PRO A 14 6.96 -5.08 -6.49
N GLU A 15 7.84 -4.98 -7.50
CA GLU A 15 7.47 -4.84 -8.91
C GLU A 15 6.70 -6.05 -9.46
N THR A 16 6.88 -7.23 -8.86
CA THR A 16 6.19 -8.45 -9.24
C THR A 16 4.72 -8.45 -8.83
N PHE A 17 4.38 -7.77 -7.72
CA PHE A 17 3.05 -7.88 -7.09
C PHE A 17 2.29 -6.56 -6.99
N PHE A 18 2.99 -5.43 -7.05
CA PHE A 18 2.46 -4.10 -6.88
C PHE A 18 2.77 -3.25 -8.10
N HIS A 19 1.72 -2.78 -8.78
CA HIS A 19 1.86 -1.94 -9.96
C HIS A 19 1.46 -0.50 -9.61
N PRO A 20 2.37 0.48 -9.69
CA PRO A 20 2.05 1.88 -9.38
C PRO A 20 0.94 2.43 -10.29
N THR A 21 0.05 3.25 -9.73
CA THR A 21 -0.94 3.99 -10.53
C THR A 21 -0.30 5.24 -11.12
N THR A 22 -0.29 5.38 -12.44
CA THR A 22 0.32 6.54 -13.14
C THR A 22 -0.63 7.71 -13.38
N THR A 23 -1.94 7.50 -13.18
CA THR A 23 -3.00 8.45 -13.57
C THR A 23 -3.74 9.10 -12.40
N SER A 24 -3.27 8.92 -11.15
CA SER A 24 -4.01 9.42 -10.00
C SER A 24 -3.74 10.91 -9.75
N THR A 25 -4.74 11.76 -10.03
CA THR A 25 -4.71 13.20 -9.75
C THR A 25 -5.20 13.57 -8.34
N ARG A 26 -5.68 12.58 -7.56
CA ARG A 26 -6.21 12.76 -6.19
C ARG A 26 -5.88 11.55 -5.30
N GLY A 27 -5.30 11.77 -4.12
CA GLY A 27 -4.97 10.74 -3.14
C GLY A 27 -3.49 10.71 -2.76
N ASN A 28 -2.99 9.56 -2.31
CA ASN A 28 -1.56 9.36 -2.04
C ASN A 28 -0.77 9.19 -3.35
N CYS A 29 0.45 9.72 -3.40
CA CYS A 29 1.32 9.64 -4.57
C CYS A 29 1.92 8.23 -4.78
N THR A 30 1.85 7.36 -3.77
CA THR A 30 2.42 6.00 -3.77
C THR A 30 1.33 4.93 -3.95
N ARG A 31 0.26 5.23 -4.70
CA ARG A 31 -0.88 4.33 -4.88
C ARG A 31 -0.54 3.17 -5.80
N PHE A 32 -1.11 1.99 -5.53
CA PHE A 32 -1.04 0.84 -6.43
C PHE A 32 -2.36 0.65 -7.18
N LEU A 33 -2.28 0.17 -8.42
CA LEU A 33 -3.43 -0.34 -9.16
C LEU A 33 -4.05 -1.48 -8.38
N LEU A 34 -5.37 -1.52 -8.31
CA LEU A 34 -6.11 -2.62 -7.72
C LEU A 34 -6.62 -3.54 -8.85
N PRO A 35 -6.02 -4.73 -9.05
CA PRO A 35 -6.47 -5.68 -10.06
C PRO A 35 -7.94 -6.05 -9.91
N PHE A 36 -8.65 -6.18 -11.03
CA PHE A 36 -9.98 -6.76 -11.06
C PHE A 36 -9.90 -8.28 -10.96
N CYS A 37 -10.68 -8.87 -10.06
CA CYS A 37 -10.60 -10.29 -9.71
C CYS A 37 -12.00 -10.86 -9.53
N ARG A 38 -12.26 -12.03 -10.10
CA ARG A 38 -13.57 -12.71 -10.00
C ARG A 38 -13.64 -13.77 -8.90
N THR A 39 -12.50 -14.29 -8.46
CA THR A 39 -12.43 -15.33 -7.44
C THR A 39 -12.25 -14.71 -6.06
N ASP A 40 -13.05 -15.18 -5.09
CA ASP A 40 -12.96 -14.70 -3.71
C ASP A 40 -11.61 -15.03 -3.09
N VAL A 41 -11.02 -16.18 -3.42
CA VAL A 41 -9.68 -16.58 -2.96
C VAL A 41 -8.64 -15.51 -3.28
N TYR A 42 -8.63 -14.99 -4.50
CA TYR A 42 -7.67 -13.95 -4.86
C TYR A 42 -8.08 -12.59 -4.28
N LYS A 43 -9.38 -12.25 -4.33
CA LYS A 43 -9.97 -11.02 -3.76
C LYS A 43 -9.63 -10.81 -2.28
N TYR A 44 -9.67 -11.87 -1.48
CA TYR A 44 -9.36 -11.87 -0.05
C TYR A 44 -7.92 -12.31 0.26
N SER A 45 -7.09 -12.53 -0.76
CA SER A 45 -5.66 -12.74 -0.58
C SER A 45 -5.00 -11.48 0.01
N PHE A 46 -3.85 -11.68 0.63
CA PHE A 46 -3.06 -10.62 1.25
C PHE A 46 -2.80 -9.45 0.30
N PHE A 47 -2.42 -9.69 -0.96
CA PHE A 47 -1.99 -8.62 -1.87
C PHE A 47 -3.10 -7.62 -2.18
N LEU A 48 -4.29 -8.08 -2.57
CA LEU A 48 -5.39 -7.18 -2.92
C LEU A 48 -5.98 -6.48 -1.71
N SER A 49 -6.13 -7.20 -0.60
CA SER A 49 -6.61 -6.61 0.65
C SER A 49 -5.61 -5.57 1.19
N ALA A 50 -4.32 -5.84 1.09
CA ALA A 50 -3.28 -4.89 1.47
C ALA A 50 -3.21 -3.67 0.54
N ILE A 51 -3.37 -3.84 -0.77
CA ILE A 51 -3.47 -2.72 -1.73
C ILE A 51 -4.68 -1.83 -1.40
N ARG A 52 -5.84 -2.43 -1.12
CA ARG A 52 -7.05 -1.67 -0.73
C ARG A 52 -6.79 -0.79 0.48
N LEU A 53 -6.21 -1.38 1.54
CA LEU A 53 -5.88 -0.65 2.76
C LEU A 53 -4.84 0.45 2.52
N TRP A 54 -3.79 0.13 1.75
CA TRP A 54 -2.73 1.09 1.42
C TRP A 54 -3.24 2.30 0.62
N ASN A 55 -4.12 2.06 -0.36
CA ASN A 55 -4.65 3.10 -1.22
C ASN A 55 -5.62 4.07 -0.50
N GLN A 56 -6.15 3.65 0.65
CA GLN A 56 -6.98 4.46 1.55
C GLN A 56 -6.15 5.31 2.51
N HIS A 57 -4.86 5.02 2.65
CA HIS A 57 -4.00 5.70 3.62
C HIS A 57 -3.69 7.15 3.19
N PRO A 58 -3.71 8.12 4.12
CA PRO A 58 -3.26 9.49 3.86
C PRO A 58 -1.79 9.55 3.39
N SER A 59 -1.52 10.44 2.44
CA SER A 59 -0.19 10.65 1.85
C SER A 59 0.96 10.87 2.85
N PRO A 60 0.76 11.59 3.98
CA PRO A 60 1.85 11.83 4.94
C PRO A 60 2.38 10.55 5.60
N GLY A 61 1.54 9.52 5.77
CA GLY A 61 2.01 8.27 6.37
C GLY A 61 2.74 7.38 5.37
N THR A 62 2.30 7.34 4.11
CA THR A 62 2.93 6.47 3.11
C THR A 62 4.32 6.92 2.68
N THR A 63 4.65 8.20 2.92
CA THR A 63 5.96 8.82 2.65
C THR A 63 6.83 8.97 3.89
N ALA A 64 6.44 8.38 5.02
CA ALA A 64 7.21 8.48 6.25
C ALA A 64 8.59 7.80 6.13
N ASP A 65 9.64 8.45 6.66
CA ASP A 65 11.03 7.98 6.53
C ASP A 65 11.37 6.77 7.41
N SER A 66 10.47 6.37 8.31
CA SER A 66 10.67 5.20 9.18
C SER A 66 9.38 4.48 9.48
N VAL A 67 9.51 3.19 9.82
CA VAL A 67 8.40 2.35 10.27
C VAL A 67 7.70 2.95 11.49
N GLU A 68 8.46 3.54 12.42
CA GLU A 68 7.90 4.14 13.63
C GLU A 68 7.15 5.45 13.34
N ALA A 69 7.63 6.27 12.40
CA ALA A 69 6.88 7.43 11.92
C ALA A 69 5.58 7.01 11.22
N PHE A 70 5.62 5.97 10.38
CA PHE A 70 4.42 5.40 9.76
C PHE A 70 3.41 4.90 10.80
N LYS A 71 3.85 4.13 11.80
CA LYS A 71 2.99 3.63 12.89
C LYS A 71 2.35 4.76 13.70
N ARG A 72 3.09 5.81 14.02
CA ARG A 72 2.56 7.00 14.71
C ARG A 72 1.45 7.67 13.89
N GLY A 73 1.63 7.77 12.56
CA GLY A 73 0.61 8.29 11.66
C GLY A 73 -0.69 7.47 11.66
N LEU A 74 -0.59 6.14 11.81
CA LEU A 74 -1.76 5.26 11.94
C LEU A 74 -2.50 5.48 13.26
N SER A 75 -1.79 5.63 14.38
CA SER A 75 -2.40 5.86 15.71
C SER A 75 -3.03 7.24 15.87
N ALA A 76 -2.67 8.20 15.00
CA ALA A 76 -3.17 9.58 15.05
C ALA A 76 -4.44 9.80 14.19
N GLN A 77 -4.93 8.78 13.50
CA GLN A 77 -6.23 8.85 12.83
C GLN A 77 -7.36 8.64 13.87
N PRO A 78 -8.40 9.49 13.89
CA PRO A 78 -9.53 9.36 14.82
C PRO A 78 -10.38 8.11 14.55
#